data_AF-A0A074MEN4-F1
#
_entry.id   AF-A0A074MEN4-F1
#
_cell.length_a   1.000
_cell.length_b   1.000
_cell.length_c   1.000
_cell.angle_alpha   90.00
_cell.angle_beta   90.00
_cell.angle_gamma   90.00
#
_symmetry.space_group_name_H-M   'P 1'
#
loop_
_entity.id
_entity.type
_entity.pdbx_description
1 polymer ?
#
loop_
_entity_poly.entity_id
_entity_poly.type
_entity_poly.pdbx_seq_one_letter_code
_entity_poly.pdbx_strand_id
1 'polypeptide(L)'
;MALTSQTLRADEQPKVAVVPSTNQLSMKLSPQVSGEFALFWQNAAVTCANGAVEAVEWVAPRPQFAAEILQDFPVTIGFGIDETGRAIDIRALEGGYVEGKFEISFEPERGTLKLSADNFLKSLTIRDLMPSLRASRFAAQSPQTGCRITYTPEYVEADELTLVELARIGAAPGFRFSPSQLDRLGGSNCNAVGWPAFLLRAYPDWRKIPGVRGARKWSLTSFDIEADGAPANVAVIASSGHDDLDEEARRAVSRSRFAGGPRTGCVAPWWRNPDVIPAPPARETESFPGYQDCRAQRRWAVAPKLTFPQPYNDRAIEGWAVLGFDVGSDGAIRNVAVLSAQPSEEFGAAGEAVLLSARFEPAKEAQTRCIERITFSLDRNKRDMDTES
;
A
#
# COMPACT_ATOMS: atom_id res chain seq x y z
N MET A 1 24.91 20.05 19.93
CA MET A 1 24.13 19.01 20.62
C MET A 1 22.66 19.43 20.68
N ALA A 2 21.85 18.92 19.75
CA ALA A 2 20.39 18.71 19.81
C ALA A 2 19.91 18.48 18.36
N LEU A 3 19.86 17.22 17.94
CA LEU A 3 19.28 16.77 16.68
C LEU A 3 17.75 16.91 16.77
N THR A 4 17.17 17.95 16.18
CA THR A 4 15.70 18.07 16.10
C THR A 4 15.18 17.37 14.84
N SER A 5 14.62 16.18 15.07
CA SER A 5 13.83 15.41 14.11
C SER A 5 12.55 16.17 13.75
N GLN A 6 12.21 16.27 12.47
CA GLN A 6 10.89 16.75 12.06
C GLN A 6 9.90 15.60 12.14
N THR A 7 9.04 15.65 13.15
CA THR A 7 7.82 14.84 13.23
C THR A 7 6.68 15.68 12.67
N LEU A 8 6.12 15.27 11.54
CA LEU A 8 5.06 16.01 10.84
C LEU A 8 3.71 15.78 11.52
N ARG A 9 3.04 16.87 11.94
CA ARG A 9 1.72 16.86 12.59
C ARG A 9 0.64 17.31 11.61
N ALA A 10 -0.45 16.54 11.52
CA ALA A 10 -1.70 16.99 10.91
C ALA A 10 -2.49 17.79 11.96
N ASP A 11 -2.57 19.11 11.78
CA ASP A 11 -3.74 19.96 12.07
C ASP A 11 -3.31 21.41 12.30
N GLU A 12 -3.33 22.21 11.23
CA GLU A 12 -3.61 23.65 11.28
C GLU A 12 -3.93 24.12 9.85
N GLN A 13 -5.21 24.09 9.48
CA GLN A 13 -5.70 24.77 8.28
C GLN A 13 -6.27 26.15 8.70
N PRO A 14 -5.75 27.28 8.20
CA PRO A 14 -6.49 28.53 8.26
C PRO A 14 -7.66 28.48 7.26
N LYS A 15 -8.88 28.70 7.75
CA LYS A 15 -10.10 28.84 6.94
C LYS A 15 -9.95 30.03 5.97
N VAL A 16 -9.95 29.76 4.68
CA VAL A 16 -10.21 30.78 3.64
C VAL A 16 -11.27 30.23 2.68
N ALA A 17 -12.31 31.03 2.46
CA ALA A 17 -13.48 30.69 1.66
C ALA A 17 -13.11 30.38 0.19
N VAL A 18 -13.57 29.23 -0.30
CA VAL A 18 -13.39 28.76 -1.68
C VAL A 18 -14.58 29.22 -2.52
N VAL A 19 -14.33 30.02 -3.55
CA VAL A 19 -15.24 30.24 -4.68
C VAL A 19 -15.10 29.06 -5.65
N PRO A 20 -16.18 28.47 -6.18
CA PRO A 20 -16.09 27.24 -6.96
C PRO A 20 -15.63 27.55 -8.39
N SER A 21 -14.41 27.13 -8.76
CA SER A 21 -14.04 27.00 -10.17
C SER A 21 -14.29 25.56 -10.64
N THR A 22 -15.31 25.42 -11.47
CA THR A 22 -15.70 24.22 -12.19
C THR A 22 -14.58 23.79 -13.14
N ASN A 23 -13.84 22.75 -12.78
CA ASN A 23 -13.18 21.74 -13.63
C ASN A 23 -12.09 21.02 -12.83
N GLN A 24 -12.50 20.21 -11.86
CA GLN A 24 -11.65 19.16 -11.31
C GLN A 24 -12.03 17.86 -12.02
N LEU A 25 -11.18 17.41 -12.94
CA LEU A 25 -11.15 16.02 -13.37
C LEU A 25 -10.61 15.19 -12.20
N SER A 26 -11.47 14.92 -11.23
CA SER A 26 -11.21 13.91 -10.21
C SER A 26 -11.34 12.54 -10.87
N MET A 27 -10.23 11.97 -11.35
CA MET A 27 -10.14 10.53 -11.60
C MET A 27 -10.29 9.82 -10.25
N LYS A 28 -11.55 9.53 -9.88
CA LYS A 28 -11.83 8.47 -8.93
C LYS A 28 -11.48 7.17 -9.65
N LEU A 29 -10.30 6.62 -9.37
CA LEU A 29 -10.04 5.19 -9.55
C LEU A 29 -11.01 4.47 -8.61
N SER A 30 -12.23 4.24 -9.09
CA SER A 30 -13.17 3.32 -8.46
C SER A 30 -12.51 1.94 -8.42
N PRO A 31 -12.55 1.19 -7.31
CA PRO A 31 -11.95 -0.14 -7.20
C PRO A 31 -12.75 -1.21 -7.95
N GLN A 32 -13.48 -0.84 -9.01
CA GLN A 32 -14.25 -1.74 -9.87
C GLN A 32 -13.33 -2.30 -10.95
N VAL A 33 -12.32 -3.08 -10.56
CA VAL A 33 -11.68 -3.98 -11.51
C VAL A 33 -12.36 -5.33 -11.31
N SER A 34 -13.48 -5.54 -12.02
CA SER A 34 -13.85 -6.91 -12.41
C SER A 34 -12.78 -7.34 -13.41
N GLY A 35 -11.63 -7.77 -12.92
CA GLY A 35 -10.57 -8.26 -13.78
C GLY A 35 -10.99 -9.59 -14.36
N GLU A 36 -10.79 -9.78 -15.66
CA GLU A 36 -10.88 -11.11 -16.29
C GLU A 36 -9.80 -12.04 -15.72
N PHE A 37 -8.69 -11.48 -15.25
CA PHE A 37 -7.56 -12.23 -14.70
C PHE A 37 -7.23 -11.81 -13.27
N ALA A 38 -6.60 -12.70 -12.52
CA ALA A 38 -5.86 -12.39 -11.31
C ALA A 38 -4.37 -12.63 -11.54
N LEU A 39 -3.56 -11.62 -11.22
CA LEU A 39 -2.11 -11.68 -11.25
C LEU A 39 -1.57 -12.19 -9.91
N PHE A 40 -0.80 -13.26 -10.00
CA PHE A 40 0.07 -13.81 -8.96
C PHE A 40 1.53 -13.61 -9.33
N TRP A 41 2.41 -13.73 -8.34
CA TRP A 41 3.85 -13.62 -8.55
C TRP A 41 4.53 -14.83 -7.98
N GLN A 42 5.17 -15.60 -8.85
CA GLN A 42 6.03 -16.71 -8.47
C GLN A 42 7.45 -16.21 -8.28
N ASN A 43 8.07 -16.50 -7.14
CA ASN A 43 9.42 -16.06 -6.85
C ASN A 43 10.44 -17.18 -7.05
N ALA A 44 11.56 -16.85 -7.69
CA ALA A 44 12.74 -17.69 -7.71
C ALA A 44 13.44 -17.73 -6.34
N ALA A 45 14.45 -18.57 -6.21
CA ALA A 45 15.33 -18.59 -5.05
C ALA A 45 16.12 -17.27 -4.93
N VAL A 46 16.33 -16.80 -3.70
CA VAL A 46 17.16 -15.61 -3.45
C VAL A 46 18.63 -15.99 -3.53
N THR A 47 19.38 -15.21 -4.30
CA THR A 47 20.84 -15.36 -4.42
C THR A 47 21.53 -14.07 -4.02
N CYS A 48 22.52 -14.16 -3.13
CA CYS A 48 23.33 -13.04 -2.65
C CYS A 48 24.81 -13.26 -3.03
N ALA A 49 25.66 -12.27 -2.76
CA ALA A 49 27.10 -12.36 -3.05
C ALA A 49 27.76 -13.59 -2.40
N ASN A 50 27.27 -14.03 -1.24
CA ASN A 50 27.81 -15.17 -0.49
C ASN A 50 27.08 -16.50 -0.75
N GLY A 51 26.16 -16.56 -1.71
CA GLY A 51 25.41 -17.77 -2.07
C GLY A 51 23.89 -17.63 -1.95
N ALA A 52 23.20 -18.77 -2.04
CA ALA A 52 21.75 -18.82 -1.88
C ALA A 52 21.33 -18.56 -0.44
N VAL A 53 20.23 -17.82 -0.25
CA VAL A 53 19.68 -17.50 1.08
C VAL A 53 18.20 -17.85 1.08
N GLU A 54 17.74 -18.51 2.13
CA GLU A 54 16.32 -18.82 2.31
C GLU A 54 15.63 -17.81 3.22
N ALA A 55 14.36 -17.53 2.91
CA ALA A 55 13.49 -16.77 3.78
C ALA A 55 13.06 -17.66 4.95
N VAL A 56 13.27 -17.19 6.18
CA VAL A 56 12.71 -17.79 7.39
C VAL A 56 11.21 -17.50 7.49
N GLU A 57 10.81 -16.32 7.02
CA GLU A 57 9.42 -15.91 6.91
C GLU A 57 9.24 -15.24 5.54
N TRP A 58 8.60 -15.96 4.62
CA TRP A 58 8.29 -15.43 3.30
C TRP A 58 6.93 -14.75 3.30
N VAL A 59 6.90 -13.48 2.90
CA VAL A 59 5.68 -12.75 2.68
C VAL A 59 5.51 -12.54 1.18
N ALA A 60 4.64 -13.34 0.57
CA ALA A 60 4.38 -13.23 -0.86
C ALA A 60 3.74 -11.89 -1.25
N PRO A 61 3.98 -11.40 -2.48
CA PRO A 61 3.21 -10.32 -3.07
C PRO A 61 1.70 -10.59 -3.00
N ARG A 62 0.92 -9.52 -2.89
CA ARG A 62 -0.55 -9.60 -2.90
C ARG A 62 -1.01 -9.89 -4.32
N PRO A 63 -1.88 -10.90 -4.51
CA PRO A 63 -2.54 -11.08 -5.78
C PRO A 63 -3.50 -9.90 -6.04
N GLN A 64 -3.68 -9.57 -7.31
CA GLN A 64 -4.56 -8.47 -7.72
C GLN A 64 -5.33 -8.82 -8.98
N PHE A 65 -6.58 -8.35 -9.08
CA PHE A 65 -7.32 -8.43 -10.33
C PHE A 65 -6.69 -7.51 -11.38
N ALA A 66 -6.65 -8.00 -12.62
CA ALA A 66 -6.21 -7.26 -13.79
C ALA A 66 -7.27 -7.42 -14.89
N ALA A 67 -7.60 -6.32 -15.56
CA ALA A 67 -8.56 -6.34 -16.67
C ALA A 67 -7.98 -6.97 -17.94
N GLU A 68 -6.66 -7.01 -18.04
CA GLU A 68 -5.90 -7.59 -19.14
C GLU A 68 -4.56 -8.11 -18.61
N ILE A 69 -3.81 -8.83 -19.44
CA ILE A 69 -2.45 -9.24 -19.11
C ILE A 69 -1.55 -8.00 -19.19
N LEU A 70 -1.11 -7.51 -18.02
CA LEU A 70 -0.41 -6.23 -17.91
C LEU A 70 1.12 -6.34 -18.03
N GLN A 71 1.66 -7.55 -17.81
CA GLN A 71 3.10 -7.81 -17.71
C GLN A 71 3.38 -9.28 -18.05
N ASP A 72 4.12 -9.55 -19.11
CA ASP A 72 4.52 -10.91 -19.53
C ASP A 72 5.96 -11.26 -19.16
N PHE A 73 6.72 -10.28 -18.69
CA PHE A 73 8.16 -10.43 -18.47
C PHE A 73 8.48 -10.53 -16.98
N PRO A 74 9.40 -11.43 -16.58
CA PRO A 74 9.89 -11.49 -15.22
C PRO A 74 10.51 -10.16 -14.75
N VAL A 75 10.40 -9.89 -13.45
CA VAL A 75 10.96 -8.70 -12.80
C VAL A 75 12.05 -9.15 -11.83
N THR A 76 13.27 -8.64 -12.02
CA THR A 76 14.39 -8.92 -11.12
C THR A 76 14.59 -7.75 -10.18
N ILE A 77 14.53 -8.02 -8.87
CA ILE A 77 14.73 -7.05 -7.79
C ILE A 77 16.08 -7.29 -7.14
N GLY A 78 16.86 -6.23 -6.98
CA GLY A 78 18.13 -6.20 -6.26
C GLY A 78 17.98 -5.59 -4.87
N PHE A 79 18.70 -6.11 -3.88
CA PHE A 79 18.60 -5.66 -2.49
C PHE A 79 19.82 -6.08 -1.65
N GLY A 80 19.91 -5.55 -0.43
CA GLY A 80 20.74 -6.08 0.66
C GLY A 80 19.87 -6.64 1.79
N ILE A 81 20.45 -7.39 2.70
CA ILE A 81 19.79 -7.90 3.92
C ILE A 81 20.48 -7.30 5.13
N ASP A 82 19.72 -6.61 5.98
CA ASP A 82 20.23 -6.00 7.21
C ASP A 82 20.46 -7.03 8.33
N GLU A 83 21.05 -6.59 9.43
CA GLU A 83 21.29 -7.40 10.63
C GLU A 83 20.02 -7.98 11.27
N THR A 84 18.85 -7.39 10.99
CA THR A 84 17.57 -7.90 11.44
C THR A 84 17.01 -8.99 10.52
N GLY A 85 17.73 -9.30 9.43
CA GLY A 85 17.31 -10.26 8.41
C GLY A 85 16.29 -9.70 7.42
N ARG A 86 16.16 -8.38 7.29
CA ARG A 86 15.18 -7.76 6.39
C ARG A 86 15.83 -7.10 5.19
N ALA A 87 15.10 -7.07 4.08
CA ALA A 87 15.58 -6.41 2.87
C ALA A 87 15.72 -4.89 3.05
N ILE A 88 16.80 -4.33 2.50
CA ILE A 88 17.16 -2.91 2.43
C ILE A 88 17.76 -2.61 1.05
N ASP A 89 17.95 -1.34 0.71
CA ASP A 89 18.49 -0.93 -0.60
C ASP A 89 17.74 -1.57 -1.80
N ILE A 90 16.41 -1.74 -1.67
CA ILE A 90 15.60 -2.48 -2.64
C ILE A 90 15.39 -1.64 -3.90
N ARG A 91 15.67 -2.21 -5.07
CA ARG A 91 15.50 -1.58 -6.38
C ARG A 91 15.20 -2.58 -7.49
N ALA A 92 14.56 -2.14 -8.55
CA ALA A 92 14.45 -2.94 -9.76
C ALA A 92 15.82 -3.01 -10.47
N LEU A 93 16.21 -4.21 -10.92
CA LEU A 93 17.38 -4.41 -11.78
C LEU A 93 16.95 -4.62 -13.23
N GLU A 94 15.89 -5.40 -13.45
CA GLU A 94 15.39 -5.78 -14.78
C GLU A 94 13.86 -5.92 -14.76
N GLY A 95 13.20 -5.66 -15.90
CA GLY A 95 11.76 -5.88 -16.10
C GLY A 95 10.83 -4.96 -15.29
N GLY A 96 11.39 -4.05 -14.47
CA GLY A 96 10.67 -3.34 -13.42
C GLY A 96 10.12 -1.95 -13.76
N TYR A 97 10.35 -1.43 -14.96
CA TYR A 97 9.86 -0.10 -15.36
C TYR A 97 9.42 -0.14 -16.82
N VAL A 98 8.12 0.01 -17.06
CA VAL A 98 7.66 0.63 -18.30
C VAL A 98 7.70 2.12 -18.03
N GLU A 99 8.60 2.84 -18.71
CA GLU A 99 8.67 4.30 -18.64
C GLU A 99 7.30 4.87 -19.03
N GLY A 100 6.55 5.33 -18.02
CA GLY A 100 5.22 5.91 -18.18
C GLY A 100 5.30 7.24 -18.90
N LYS A 101 5.38 7.26 -20.23
CA LYS A 101 5.16 8.50 -20.99
C LYS A 101 3.71 8.93 -20.81
N PHE A 102 3.50 10.10 -20.22
CA PHE A 102 2.25 10.83 -20.33
C PHE A 102 2.17 11.39 -21.75
N GLU A 103 1.42 10.74 -22.63
CA GLU A 103 1.11 11.30 -23.94
C GLU A 103 -0.19 12.08 -23.84
N ILE A 104 -0.07 13.40 -23.97
CA ILE A 104 -1.20 14.30 -24.20
C ILE A 104 -1.33 14.43 -25.71
N SER A 105 -2.33 13.78 -26.29
CA SER A 105 -2.67 13.97 -27.70
C SER A 105 -3.92 14.82 -27.83
N PHE A 106 -3.89 15.79 -28.72
CA PHE A 106 -5.05 16.60 -29.07
C PHE A 106 -5.74 15.94 -30.26
N GLU A 107 -7.00 15.53 -30.11
CA GLU A 107 -7.83 15.02 -31.22
C GLU A 107 -8.57 16.20 -31.86
N PRO A 108 -8.10 16.75 -33.00
CA PRO A 108 -8.62 18.01 -33.53
C PRO A 108 -10.06 17.88 -34.01
N GLU A 109 -10.46 16.70 -34.48
CA GLU A 109 -11.82 16.43 -34.98
C GLU A 109 -12.87 16.39 -33.86
N ARG A 110 -12.45 16.13 -32.62
CA ARG A 110 -13.33 16.06 -31.45
C ARG A 110 -13.14 17.22 -30.48
N GLY A 111 -12.16 18.10 -30.72
CA GLY A 111 -11.84 19.22 -29.83
C GLY A 111 -11.49 18.79 -28.41
N THR A 112 -11.01 17.56 -28.21
CA THR A 112 -10.73 16.98 -26.89
C THR A 112 -9.25 16.67 -26.73
N LEU A 113 -8.74 16.90 -25.52
CA LEU A 113 -7.42 16.43 -25.10
C LEU A 113 -7.57 15.01 -24.57
N LYS A 114 -6.86 14.06 -25.18
CA LYS A 114 -6.77 12.69 -24.70
C LYS A 114 -5.49 12.55 -23.89
N LEU A 115 -5.66 12.24 -22.61
CA LEU A 115 -4.59 11.75 -21.75
C LEU A 115 -4.53 10.23 -21.93
N SER A 116 -3.51 9.71 -22.61
CA SER A 116 -3.26 8.26 -22.60
C SER A 116 -2.50 7.91 -21.32
N ALA A 117 -3.08 6.97 -20.55
CA ALA A 117 -2.51 6.40 -19.33
C ALA A 117 -1.97 4.97 -19.58
N ASP A 118 -1.81 4.58 -20.84
CA ASP A 118 -1.58 3.18 -21.22
C ASP A 118 -0.24 2.64 -20.65
N ASN A 119 0.73 3.52 -20.40
CA ASN A 119 1.99 3.17 -19.71
C ASN A 119 1.96 3.46 -18.19
N PHE A 120 1.03 4.28 -17.70
CA PHE A 120 0.80 4.49 -16.26
C PHE A 120 0.17 3.25 -15.63
N LEU A 121 -0.76 2.59 -16.33
CA LEU A 121 -1.38 1.32 -15.94
C LEU A 121 -0.39 0.14 -15.95
N LYS A 122 0.63 0.16 -16.81
CA LYS A 122 1.74 -0.82 -16.78
C LYS A 122 2.69 -0.61 -15.61
N SER A 123 2.84 0.61 -15.08
CA SER A 123 3.60 0.89 -13.85
C SER A 123 2.91 0.43 -12.56
N LEU A 124 1.63 0.04 -12.63
CA LEU A 124 0.84 -0.40 -11.47
C LEU A 124 1.11 -1.87 -11.06
N THR A 125 1.77 -2.67 -11.89
CA THR A 125 1.88 -4.13 -11.70
C THR A 125 2.91 -4.57 -10.66
N ILE A 126 3.91 -3.74 -10.34
CA ILE A 126 5.05 -4.09 -9.44
C ILE A 126 4.83 -3.64 -8.00
N ARG A 127 3.72 -2.94 -7.74
CA ARG A 127 3.49 -2.16 -6.52
C ARG A 127 3.80 -2.87 -5.22
N ASP A 128 3.64 -4.18 -5.17
CA ASP A 128 3.82 -4.95 -3.94
C ASP A 128 5.08 -5.84 -3.91
N LEU A 129 5.90 -5.90 -4.97
CA LEU A 129 7.12 -6.72 -4.99
C LEU A 129 8.15 -6.23 -3.97
N MET A 130 8.53 -4.96 -4.02
CA MET A 130 9.51 -4.40 -3.07
C MET A 130 8.97 -4.33 -1.63
N PRO A 131 7.73 -3.90 -1.37
CA PRO A 131 7.13 -3.96 -0.04
C PRO A 131 7.02 -5.38 0.53
N SER A 132 6.65 -6.37 -0.28
CA SER A 132 6.57 -7.77 0.16
C SER A 132 7.95 -8.31 0.54
N LEU A 133 8.99 -7.96 -0.22
CA LEU A 133 10.36 -8.33 0.09
C LEU A 133 10.86 -7.71 1.40
N ARG A 134 10.52 -6.44 1.68
CA ARG A 134 10.82 -5.81 2.99
C ARG A 134 10.04 -6.47 4.14
N ALA A 135 8.82 -6.94 3.87
CA ALA A 135 7.99 -7.65 4.83
C ALA A 135 8.55 -9.04 5.17
N SER A 136 9.20 -9.71 4.22
CA SER A 136 9.90 -10.98 4.43
C SER A 136 11.08 -10.87 5.41
N ARG A 137 11.45 -12.00 6.02
CA ARG A 137 12.61 -12.15 6.89
C ARG A 137 13.47 -13.33 6.42
N PHE A 138 14.77 -13.09 6.34
CA PHE A 138 15.80 -14.06 5.94
C PHE A 138 16.61 -14.52 7.14
N ALA A 139 17.24 -15.70 7.03
CA ALA A 139 18.11 -16.21 8.07
C ALA A 139 19.33 -15.28 8.24
N ALA A 140 19.34 -14.50 9.31
CA ALA A 140 20.42 -13.56 9.58
C ALA A 140 21.58 -14.29 10.29
N GLN A 141 22.57 -14.75 9.53
CA GLN A 141 23.87 -15.13 10.08
C GLN A 141 24.89 -13.99 9.96
N SER A 142 24.67 -13.06 9.02
CA SER A 142 25.39 -11.78 8.82
C SER A 142 24.64 -10.95 7.76
N PRO A 143 24.78 -9.60 7.76
CA PRO A 143 24.25 -8.78 6.66
C PRO A 143 24.73 -9.28 5.29
N GLN A 144 23.84 -9.25 4.31
CA GLN A 144 24.14 -9.69 2.94
C GLN A 144 24.04 -8.54 1.96
N THR A 145 24.86 -8.59 0.91
CA THR A 145 24.85 -7.59 -0.16
C THR A 145 24.74 -8.29 -1.52
N GLY A 146 24.38 -7.52 -2.56
CA GLY A 146 24.28 -8.04 -3.92
C GLY A 146 23.19 -9.10 -4.08
N CYS A 147 22.17 -9.09 -3.22
CA CYS A 147 21.06 -10.02 -3.29
C CYS A 147 20.18 -9.70 -4.48
N ARG A 148 19.64 -10.74 -5.11
CA ARG A 148 18.70 -10.65 -6.21
C ARG A 148 17.62 -11.73 -6.09
N ILE A 149 16.44 -11.38 -6.56
CA ILE A 149 15.30 -12.29 -6.69
C ILE A 149 14.54 -11.94 -7.98
N THR A 150 14.12 -12.97 -8.71
CA THR A 150 13.29 -12.79 -9.91
C THR A 150 11.87 -13.24 -9.61
N TYR A 151 10.91 -12.40 -9.97
CA TYR A 151 9.48 -12.67 -9.88
C TYR A 151 8.93 -12.89 -11.28
N THR A 152 8.24 -14.00 -11.49
CA THR A 152 7.55 -14.32 -12.74
C THR A 152 6.05 -14.05 -12.54
N PRO A 153 5.42 -13.24 -13.39
CA PRO A 153 3.98 -13.03 -13.32
C PRO A 153 3.24 -14.31 -13.74
N GLU A 154 2.18 -14.64 -13.02
CA GLU A 154 1.29 -15.75 -13.33
C GLU A 154 -0.14 -15.22 -13.36
N TYR A 155 -0.83 -15.39 -14.48
CA TYR A 155 -2.22 -14.98 -14.62
C TYR A 155 -3.13 -16.19 -14.54
N VAL A 156 -4.16 -16.08 -13.72
CA VAL A 156 -5.24 -17.07 -13.59
C VAL A 156 -6.53 -16.39 -14.00
N GLU A 157 -7.34 -17.03 -14.81
CA GLU A 157 -8.67 -16.53 -15.17
C GLU A 157 -9.52 -16.39 -13.90
N ALA A 158 -10.30 -15.31 -13.82
CA ALA A 158 -11.02 -14.96 -12.61
C ALA A 158 -12.03 -16.04 -12.20
N ASP A 159 -12.63 -16.75 -13.16
CA ASP A 159 -13.56 -17.86 -12.93
C ASP A 159 -12.87 -19.15 -12.47
N GLU A 160 -11.59 -19.34 -12.80
CA GLU A 160 -10.76 -20.46 -12.36
C GLU A 160 -10.21 -20.31 -10.94
N LEU A 161 -10.27 -19.10 -10.35
CA LEU A 161 -9.77 -18.88 -8.99
C LEU A 161 -10.40 -19.85 -7.97
N THR A 162 -9.55 -20.38 -7.08
CA THR A 162 -10.05 -21.09 -5.91
C THR A 162 -10.74 -20.14 -4.94
N LEU A 163 -11.59 -20.67 -4.05
CA LEU A 163 -12.24 -19.86 -3.01
C LEU A 163 -11.23 -19.16 -2.11
N VAL A 164 -10.11 -19.81 -1.82
CA VAL A 164 -9.04 -19.26 -0.98
C VAL A 164 -8.36 -18.08 -1.69
N GLU A 165 -8.09 -18.18 -2.98
CA GLU A 165 -7.50 -17.10 -3.78
C GLU A 165 -8.45 -15.91 -3.91
N LEU A 166 -9.72 -16.16 -4.22
CA LEU A 166 -10.74 -15.12 -4.29
C LEU A 166 -10.89 -14.40 -2.94
N ALA A 167 -10.93 -15.15 -1.84
CA ALA A 167 -10.98 -14.59 -0.48
C ALA A 167 -9.70 -13.79 -0.14
N ARG A 168 -8.52 -14.29 -0.54
CA ARG A 168 -7.23 -13.60 -0.34
C ARG A 168 -7.18 -12.26 -1.05
N ILE A 169 -7.67 -12.18 -2.29
CA ILE A 169 -7.74 -10.93 -3.06
C ILE A 169 -8.75 -9.97 -2.40
N GLY A 170 -9.93 -10.48 -2.04
CA GLY A 170 -10.98 -9.64 -1.46
C GLY A 170 -10.82 -9.26 0.01
N ALA A 171 -9.82 -9.82 0.71
CA ALA A 171 -9.37 -9.39 2.02
C ALA A 171 -8.58 -8.05 2.00
N ALA A 172 -8.93 -7.15 1.08
CA ALA A 172 -8.39 -5.81 0.95
C ALA A 172 -9.41 -4.74 1.39
N PRO A 173 -9.01 -3.75 2.21
CA PRO A 173 -9.89 -2.65 2.60
C PRO A 173 -10.52 -1.98 1.38
N GLY A 174 -11.85 -1.87 1.38
CA GLY A 174 -12.59 -1.24 0.29
C GLY A 174 -12.82 -2.13 -0.94
N PHE A 175 -12.31 -3.36 -0.96
CA PHE A 175 -12.65 -4.32 -2.01
C PHE A 175 -14.13 -4.67 -1.94
N ARG A 176 -14.76 -4.78 -3.12
CA ARG A 176 -16.16 -5.19 -3.25
C ARG A 176 -16.22 -6.31 -4.25
N PHE A 177 -16.65 -7.48 -3.80
CA PHE A 177 -16.92 -8.60 -4.67
C PHE A 177 -18.07 -8.26 -5.63
N SER A 178 -17.98 -8.75 -6.87
CA SER A 178 -19.12 -8.79 -7.78
C SER A 178 -20.18 -9.78 -7.26
N PRO A 179 -21.45 -9.70 -7.72
CA PRO A 179 -22.46 -10.70 -7.41
C PRO A 179 -22.00 -12.13 -7.73
N SER A 180 -21.39 -12.35 -8.91
CA SER A 180 -20.88 -13.67 -9.30
C SER A 180 -19.74 -14.19 -8.41
N GLN A 181 -18.89 -13.30 -7.90
CA GLN A 181 -17.85 -13.67 -6.93
C GLN A 181 -18.46 -13.99 -5.56
N LEU A 182 -19.49 -13.26 -5.14
CA LEU A 182 -20.22 -13.56 -3.91
C LEU A 182 -20.93 -14.90 -3.99
N ASP A 183 -21.58 -15.22 -5.11
CA ASP A 183 -22.24 -16.51 -5.33
C ASP A 183 -21.26 -17.69 -5.23
N ARG A 184 -19.99 -17.47 -5.61
CA ARG A 184 -18.91 -18.45 -5.42
C ARG A 184 -18.49 -18.56 -3.96
N LEU A 185 -18.38 -17.44 -3.24
CA LEU A 185 -17.96 -17.41 -1.83
C LEU A 185 -19.06 -17.87 -0.85
N GLY A 186 -20.33 -17.72 -1.22
CA GLY A 186 -21.48 -18.00 -0.37
C GLY A 186 -22.74 -18.22 -1.20
N GLY A 187 -23.48 -19.28 -0.87
CA GLY A 187 -24.60 -19.73 -1.68
C GLY A 187 -25.88 -18.89 -1.57
N SER A 188 -26.72 -19.04 -2.59
CA SER A 188 -28.16 -18.82 -2.56
C SER A 188 -28.63 -17.37 -2.35
N ASN A 189 -29.35 -17.07 -1.26
CA ASN A 189 -30.26 -15.93 -1.22
C ASN A 189 -29.80 -14.78 -0.32
N CYS A 190 -28.58 -14.83 0.25
CA CYS A 190 -28.13 -13.83 1.22
C CYS A 190 -28.26 -12.39 0.71
N ASN A 191 -28.02 -12.15 -0.59
CA ASN A 191 -28.15 -10.83 -1.22
C ASN A 191 -29.27 -10.76 -2.28
N ALA A 192 -30.11 -11.78 -2.41
CA ALA A 192 -31.13 -11.84 -3.47
C ALA A 192 -32.15 -10.67 -3.41
N VAL A 193 -32.37 -10.12 -2.21
CA VAL A 193 -33.24 -8.95 -1.97
C VAL A 193 -32.48 -7.80 -1.31
N GLY A 194 -31.17 -7.71 -1.56
CA GLY A 194 -30.24 -6.79 -0.90
C GLY A 194 -29.63 -7.36 0.37
N TRP A 195 -28.53 -6.77 0.84
CA TRP A 195 -27.79 -7.24 2.03
C TRP A 195 -28.65 -7.21 3.30
N PRO A 196 -28.52 -8.21 4.20
CA PRO A 196 -29.28 -8.23 5.44
C PRO A 196 -28.83 -7.08 6.34
N ALA A 197 -29.79 -6.33 6.87
CA ALA A 197 -29.49 -5.27 7.82
C ALA A 197 -29.11 -5.86 9.18
N PHE A 198 -28.12 -5.28 9.85
CA PHE A 198 -27.76 -5.69 11.21
C PHE A 198 -28.77 -5.14 12.22
N LEU A 199 -29.34 -6.02 13.04
CA LEU A 199 -29.98 -5.65 14.30
C LEU A 199 -28.95 -5.52 15.42
N LEU A 200 -27.94 -6.40 15.40
CA LEU A 200 -26.77 -6.34 16.25
C LEU A 200 -25.56 -6.76 15.44
N ARG A 201 -24.52 -5.93 15.42
CA ARG A 201 -23.24 -6.28 14.79
C ARG A 201 -22.19 -6.51 15.87
N ALA A 202 -21.79 -7.76 16.05
CA ALA A 202 -20.65 -8.09 16.90
C ALA A 202 -19.35 -8.07 16.07
N TYR A 203 -18.24 -7.76 16.74
CA TYR A 203 -16.92 -7.67 16.13
C TYR A 203 -15.95 -8.66 16.80
N PRO A 204 -14.90 -9.10 16.09
CA PRO A 204 -13.75 -9.75 16.71
C PRO A 204 -13.18 -8.90 17.84
N ASP A 205 -12.71 -9.52 18.93
CA ASP A 205 -12.02 -8.81 20.00
C ASP A 205 -10.58 -8.60 19.55
N TRP A 206 -10.35 -7.46 18.89
CA TRP A 206 -9.06 -7.13 18.29
C TRP A 206 -7.88 -7.11 19.28
N ARG A 207 -8.16 -7.02 20.59
CA ARG A 207 -7.14 -7.07 21.64
C ARG A 207 -6.54 -8.48 21.81
N LYS A 208 -7.26 -9.51 21.38
CA LYS A 208 -6.82 -10.92 21.42
C LYS A 208 -6.09 -11.37 20.17
N ILE A 209 -6.11 -10.54 19.12
CA ILE A 209 -5.58 -10.89 17.79
C ILE A 209 -4.33 -10.05 17.55
N PRO A 210 -3.13 -10.55 17.93
CA PRO A 210 -1.88 -9.90 17.56
C PRO A 210 -1.78 -9.69 16.05
N GLY A 211 -1.18 -8.57 15.66
CA GLY A 211 -0.86 -8.33 14.25
C GLY A 211 0.34 -9.18 13.81
N VAL A 212 0.52 -9.26 12.49
CA VAL A 212 1.73 -9.82 11.87
C VAL A 212 2.44 -8.69 11.17
N ARG A 213 3.76 -8.64 11.26
CA ARG A 213 4.55 -7.57 10.63
C ARG A 213 4.51 -7.75 9.11
N GLY A 214 4.15 -6.70 8.38
CA GLY A 214 4.21 -6.71 6.92
C GLY A 214 3.14 -7.54 6.19
N ALA A 215 2.38 -8.38 6.90
CA ALA A 215 1.29 -9.20 6.35
C ALA A 215 -0.04 -8.94 7.07
N ARG A 216 -1.14 -9.03 6.32
CA ARG A 216 -2.50 -8.86 6.84
C ARG A 216 -3.03 -10.23 7.24
N LYS A 217 -3.58 -10.36 8.45
CA LYS A 217 -4.43 -11.52 8.77
C LYS A 217 -5.80 -11.31 8.15
N TRP A 218 -6.37 -12.34 7.56
CA TRP A 218 -7.72 -12.31 7.02
C TRP A 218 -8.45 -13.63 7.24
N SER A 219 -9.77 -13.54 7.36
CA SER A 219 -10.66 -14.68 7.54
C SER A 219 -11.99 -14.38 6.85
N LEU A 220 -12.52 -15.37 6.14
CA LEU A 220 -13.83 -15.32 5.53
C LEU A 220 -14.73 -16.35 6.21
N THR A 221 -15.75 -15.84 6.89
CA THR A 221 -16.69 -16.68 7.65
C THR A 221 -18.01 -16.79 6.92
N SER A 222 -18.45 -18.01 6.61
CA SER A 222 -19.80 -18.30 6.11
C SER A 222 -20.78 -18.51 7.26
N PHE A 223 -22.05 -18.24 7.00
CA PHE A 223 -23.15 -18.49 7.92
C PHE A 223 -24.50 -18.44 7.19
N ASP A 224 -25.52 -19.04 7.81
CA ASP A 224 -26.93 -18.85 7.46
C ASP A 224 -27.59 -17.94 8.50
N ILE A 225 -28.74 -17.38 8.17
CA ILE A 225 -29.58 -16.57 9.05
C ILE A 225 -30.90 -17.33 9.25
N GLU A 226 -31.25 -17.57 10.50
CA GLU A 226 -32.51 -18.21 10.88
C GLU A 226 -33.68 -17.22 10.88
N ALA A 227 -34.91 -17.73 11.04
CA ALA A 227 -36.12 -16.91 10.98
C ALA A 227 -36.18 -15.80 12.05
N ASP A 228 -35.53 -16.00 13.19
CA ASP A 228 -35.41 -15.03 14.28
C ASP A 228 -34.23 -14.04 14.09
N GLY A 229 -33.51 -14.15 12.97
CA GLY A 229 -32.33 -13.34 12.67
C GLY A 229 -31.03 -13.82 13.33
N ALA A 230 -31.03 -14.99 13.99
CA ALA A 230 -29.84 -15.59 14.57
C ALA A 230 -28.98 -16.28 13.51
N PRO A 231 -27.64 -16.16 13.56
CA PRO A 231 -26.77 -16.89 12.67
C PRO A 231 -26.69 -18.39 13.00
N ALA A 232 -26.69 -19.22 11.96
CA ALA A 232 -26.50 -20.67 12.03
C ALA A 232 -25.39 -21.13 11.08
N ASN A 233 -24.94 -22.38 11.21
CA ASN A 233 -23.92 -23.01 10.34
C ASN A 233 -22.64 -22.15 10.15
N VAL A 234 -22.20 -21.49 11.23
CA VAL A 234 -21.08 -20.55 11.19
C VAL A 234 -19.76 -21.30 11.01
N ALA A 235 -19.06 -21.07 9.91
CA ALA A 235 -17.81 -21.74 9.58
C ALA A 235 -16.80 -20.78 8.92
N VAL A 236 -15.50 -21.03 9.10
CA VAL A 236 -14.46 -20.38 8.29
C VAL A 236 -14.30 -21.17 7.01
N ILE A 237 -14.42 -20.49 5.86
CA ILE A 237 -14.33 -21.12 4.53
C ILE A 237 -13.01 -20.82 3.83
N ALA A 238 -12.32 -19.75 4.24
CA ALA A 238 -10.98 -19.41 3.78
C ALA A 238 -10.32 -18.46 4.80
N SER A 239 -9.01 -18.60 5.04
CA SER A 239 -8.26 -17.68 5.90
C SER A 239 -6.78 -17.63 5.53
N SER A 240 -6.08 -16.68 6.13
CA SER A 240 -4.61 -16.62 6.14
C SER A 240 -3.95 -17.66 7.07
N GLY A 241 -4.72 -18.59 7.67
CA GLY A 241 -4.20 -19.64 8.56
C GLY A 241 -3.86 -19.15 9.98
N HIS A 242 -4.64 -18.21 10.51
CA HIS A 242 -4.42 -17.65 11.84
C HIS A 242 -5.60 -17.96 12.77
N ASP A 243 -5.44 -18.99 13.60
CA ASP A 243 -6.50 -19.52 14.49
C ASP A 243 -7.12 -18.46 15.40
N ASP A 244 -6.33 -17.51 15.88
CA ASP A 244 -6.79 -16.42 16.73
C ASP A 244 -7.81 -15.50 16.03
N LEU A 245 -7.58 -15.18 14.77
CA LEU A 245 -8.55 -14.44 13.96
C LEU A 245 -9.75 -15.32 13.59
N ASP A 246 -9.53 -16.59 13.24
CA ASP A 246 -10.57 -17.51 12.80
C ASP A 246 -11.57 -17.86 13.93
N GLU A 247 -11.10 -18.01 15.17
CA GLU A 247 -11.95 -18.18 16.35
C GLU A 247 -12.78 -16.93 16.63
N GLU A 248 -12.14 -15.77 16.64
CA GLU A 248 -12.78 -14.49 16.96
C GLU A 248 -13.77 -14.05 15.87
N ALA A 249 -13.50 -14.36 14.61
CA ALA A 249 -14.40 -14.17 13.48
C ALA A 249 -15.67 -15.01 13.61
N ARG A 250 -15.55 -16.33 13.90
CA ARG A 250 -16.71 -17.20 14.15
C ARG A 250 -17.54 -16.72 15.34
N ARG A 251 -16.88 -16.31 16.42
CA ARG A 251 -17.57 -15.76 17.60
C ARG A 251 -18.32 -14.47 17.27
N ALA A 252 -17.70 -13.56 16.53
CA ALA A 252 -18.32 -12.30 16.11
C ALA A 252 -19.57 -12.54 15.23
N VAL A 253 -19.48 -13.44 14.26
CA VAL A 253 -20.63 -13.82 13.43
C VAL A 253 -21.73 -14.45 14.29
N SER A 254 -21.42 -15.45 15.11
CA SER A 254 -22.42 -16.15 15.96
C SER A 254 -23.18 -15.22 16.93
N ARG A 255 -22.54 -14.13 17.37
CA ARG A 255 -23.14 -13.13 18.27
C ARG A 255 -23.92 -12.03 17.56
N SER A 256 -23.81 -11.92 16.23
CA SER A 256 -24.54 -10.91 15.46
C SER A 256 -26.02 -11.28 15.32
N ARG A 257 -26.86 -10.31 14.96
CA ARG A 257 -28.29 -10.50 14.66
C ARG A 257 -28.67 -9.70 13.43
N PHE A 258 -29.55 -10.27 12.62
CA PHE A 258 -29.92 -9.72 11.32
C PHE A 258 -31.43 -9.53 11.18
N ALA A 259 -31.83 -8.53 10.42
CA ALA A 259 -33.21 -8.33 9.99
C ALA A 259 -33.45 -8.96 8.61
N GLY A 260 -34.72 -9.10 8.24
CA GLY A 260 -35.10 -9.49 6.88
C GLY A 260 -35.27 -10.99 6.66
N GLY A 261 -35.57 -11.74 7.72
CA GLY A 261 -35.96 -13.15 7.66
C GLY A 261 -34.80 -14.13 7.40
N PRO A 262 -35.11 -15.42 7.23
CA PRO A 262 -34.10 -16.45 7.08
C PRO A 262 -33.38 -16.33 5.72
N ARG A 263 -32.07 -16.55 5.73
CA ARG A 263 -31.19 -16.50 4.54
C ARG A 263 -30.14 -17.58 4.62
N THR A 264 -29.61 -18.00 3.48
CA THR A 264 -28.54 -18.98 3.42
C THR A 264 -27.33 -18.43 2.66
N GLY A 265 -26.16 -18.98 2.98
CA GLY A 265 -24.88 -18.72 2.32
C GLY A 265 -24.39 -17.28 2.43
N CYS A 266 -24.63 -16.64 3.56
CA CYS A 266 -24.02 -15.35 3.87
C CYS A 266 -22.53 -15.48 4.16
N VAL A 267 -21.77 -14.42 3.86
CA VAL A 267 -20.33 -14.35 4.13
C VAL A 267 -19.96 -13.04 4.84
N ALA A 268 -19.00 -13.12 5.75
CA ALA A 268 -18.45 -11.98 6.47
C ALA A 268 -16.92 -11.99 6.39
N PRO A 269 -16.29 -11.00 5.70
CA PRO A 269 -14.85 -10.85 5.71
C PRO A 269 -14.37 -10.13 6.96
N TRP A 270 -13.27 -10.62 7.54
CA TRP A 270 -12.57 -10.03 8.67
C TRP A 270 -11.10 -9.91 8.36
N TRP A 271 -10.47 -8.83 8.83
CA TRP A 271 -9.04 -8.66 8.68
C TRP A 271 -8.42 -7.86 9.83
N ARG A 272 -7.16 -8.17 10.11
CA ARG A 272 -6.30 -7.40 11.01
C ARG A 272 -5.18 -6.78 10.18
N ASN A 273 -5.08 -5.46 10.20
CA ASN A 273 -3.99 -4.76 9.50
C ASN A 273 -2.63 -5.19 10.03
N PRO A 274 -1.57 -5.15 9.19
CA PRO A 274 -0.22 -5.52 9.60
C PRO A 274 0.27 -4.67 10.76
N ASP A 275 1.18 -5.22 11.56
CA ASP A 275 1.98 -4.47 12.52
C ASP A 275 3.12 -3.73 11.82
N VAL A 276 3.52 -2.62 12.44
CA VAL A 276 4.51 -1.71 11.85
C VAL A 276 5.87 -2.40 11.70
N ILE A 277 6.43 -2.27 10.51
CA ILE A 277 7.85 -2.54 10.25
C ILE A 277 8.55 -1.18 10.27
N PRO A 278 9.41 -0.92 11.26
CA PRO A 278 10.07 0.36 11.38
C PRO A 278 11.03 0.60 10.21
N ALA A 279 11.24 1.88 9.92
CA ALA A 279 12.20 2.31 8.92
C ALA A 279 13.62 1.84 9.31
N PRO A 280 14.46 1.43 8.34
CA PRO A 280 15.87 1.20 8.61
C PRO A 280 16.55 2.45 9.19
N PRO A 281 17.63 2.32 9.97
CA PRO A 281 18.38 3.47 10.49
C PRO A 281 18.77 4.45 9.37
N ALA A 282 18.49 5.74 9.58
CA ALA A 282 18.84 6.78 8.62
C ALA A 282 20.30 7.22 8.76
N ARG A 283 20.97 7.45 7.63
CA ARG A 283 22.25 8.17 7.64
C ARG A 283 22.02 9.61 8.09
N GLU A 284 22.99 10.18 8.78
CA GLU A 284 22.97 11.60 9.15
C GLU A 284 23.16 12.47 7.92
N THR A 285 22.46 13.61 7.83
CA THR A 285 22.54 14.51 6.66
C THR A 285 23.94 15.13 6.49
N GLU A 286 24.70 15.22 7.58
CA GLU A 286 26.11 15.67 7.62
C GLU A 286 27.05 14.72 6.86
N SER A 287 26.61 13.48 6.59
CA SER A 287 27.38 12.50 5.82
C SER A 287 27.39 12.73 4.31
N PHE A 288 26.66 13.75 3.81
CA PHE A 288 26.54 14.06 2.38
C PHE A 288 27.33 15.34 2.02
N PRO A 289 28.63 15.22 1.66
CA PRO A 289 29.47 16.37 1.38
C PRO A 289 28.97 17.15 0.16
N GLY A 290 29.09 18.47 0.23
CA GLY A 290 28.68 19.38 -0.86
C GLY A 290 27.22 19.85 -0.77
N TYR A 291 26.43 19.33 0.18
CA TYR A 291 25.10 19.82 0.48
C TYR A 291 25.07 20.65 1.76
N GLN A 292 24.08 21.56 1.85
CA GLN A 292 23.91 22.49 2.97
C GLN A 292 22.47 22.51 3.48
N ASP A 293 22.31 22.84 4.76
CA ASP A 293 21.00 22.98 5.37
C ASP A 293 20.36 24.33 5.03
N CYS A 294 19.33 24.31 4.18
CA CYS A 294 18.60 25.49 3.71
C CYS A 294 17.45 25.91 4.65
N ARG A 295 17.47 25.43 5.89
CA ARG A 295 16.45 25.67 6.93
C ARG A 295 16.08 27.12 7.21
N ALA A 296 16.96 28.07 6.92
CA ALA A 296 16.77 29.48 7.27
C ALA A 296 15.62 30.20 6.51
N GLN A 297 15.09 29.64 5.41
CA GLN A 297 14.03 30.27 4.58
C GLN A 297 12.67 29.53 4.57
N ARG A 298 12.32 28.84 5.66
CA ARG A 298 11.21 27.86 5.75
C ARG A 298 9.77 28.37 5.76
N ARG A 299 9.45 29.45 5.05
CA ARG A 299 8.03 29.78 4.85
C ARG A 299 7.53 29.18 3.55
N TRP A 300 6.48 28.37 3.65
CA TRP A 300 5.81 27.77 2.51
C TRP A 300 4.86 28.79 1.88
N ALA A 301 5.08 29.11 0.61
CA ALA A 301 4.03 29.72 -0.22
C ALA A 301 2.97 28.67 -0.60
N VAL A 302 3.42 27.44 -0.87
CA VAL A 302 2.58 26.26 -1.06
C VAL A 302 3.18 25.12 -0.25
N ALA A 303 2.45 24.65 0.74
CA ALA A 303 2.88 23.54 1.58
C ALA A 303 2.94 22.22 0.76
N PRO A 304 3.91 21.33 1.06
CA PRO A 304 4.02 20.04 0.39
C PRO A 304 2.77 19.18 0.59
N LYS A 305 2.35 18.50 -0.48
CA LYS A 305 1.34 17.44 -0.40
C LYS A 305 2.00 16.16 0.08
N LEU A 306 1.82 15.85 1.36
CA LEU A 306 2.35 14.64 1.97
C LEU A 306 1.68 13.40 1.37
N THR A 307 2.44 12.64 0.57
CA THR A 307 1.94 11.43 -0.12
C THR A 307 2.76 10.23 0.31
N PHE A 308 2.12 9.27 0.98
CA PHE A 308 2.77 8.04 1.42
C PHE A 308 2.73 7.00 0.27
N PRO A 309 3.82 6.27 -0.01
CA PRO A 309 3.80 5.12 -0.92
C PRO A 309 2.75 4.08 -0.53
N GLN A 310 1.60 4.06 -1.21
CA GLN A 310 0.45 3.27 -0.77
C GLN A 310 0.74 1.77 -0.54
N PRO A 311 1.56 1.09 -1.36
CA PRO A 311 1.88 -0.32 -1.10
C PRO A 311 2.66 -0.57 0.22
N TYR A 312 3.50 0.37 0.63
CA TYR A 312 4.17 0.31 1.93
C TYR A 312 3.22 0.64 3.09
N ASN A 313 2.33 1.63 2.91
CA ASN A 313 1.27 1.93 3.88
C ASN A 313 0.39 0.70 4.12
N ASP A 314 0.02 0.01 3.04
CA ASP A 314 -0.77 -1.21 3.05
C ASP A 314 -0.12 -2.34 3.85
N ARG A 315 1.21 -2.42 3.86
CA ARG A 315 2.00 -3.38 4.63
C ARG A 315 2.50 -2.84 5.97
N ALA A 316 2.11 -1.64 6.34
CA ALA A 316 2.57 -0.92 7.51
C ALA A 316 4.11 -0.79 7.59
N ILE A 317 4.77 -0.50 6.47
CA ILE A 317 6.22 -0.33 6.37
C ILE A 317 6.57 1.15 6.37
N GLU A 318 7.45 1.54 7.27
CA GLU A 318 8.01 2.89 7.33
C GLU A 318 9.30 3.02 6.53
N GLY A 319 9.66 4.25 6.18
CA GLY A 319 10.84 4.54 5.38
C GLY A 319 11.28 5.99 5.46
N TRP A 320 12.31 6.34 4.72
CA TRP A 320 12.82 7.69 4.61
C TRP A 320 13.53 7.92 3.28
N ALA A 321 13.63 9.18 2.89
CA ALA A 321 14.43 9.63 1.77
C ALA A 321 15.24 10.88 2.16
N VAL A 322 16.51 10.91 1.78
CA VAL A 322 17.39 12.07 1.88
C VAL A 322 17.55 12.63 0.47
N LEU A 323 17.18 13.90 0.31
CA LEU A 323 17.06 14.57 -0.98
C LEU A 323 17.95 15.80 -1.01
N GLY A 324 18.65 15.98 -2.12
CA GLY A 324 19.35 17.19 -2.51
C GLY A 324 18.48 18.02 -3.47
N PHE A 325 18.49 19.35 -3.40
CA PHE A 325 17.72 20.19 -4.32
C PHE A 325 18.22 21.65 -4.35
N ASP A 326 17.74 22.43 -5.32
CA ASP A 326 17.96 23.87 -5.40
C ASP A 326 16.63 24.62 -5.21
N VAL A 327 16.70 25.85 -4.70
CA VAL A 327 15.56 26.77 -4.53
C VAL A 327 15.84 28.05 -5.31
N GLY A 328 14.99 28.36 -6.29
CA GLY A 328 15.05 29.62 -7.03
C GLY A 328 14.67 30.82 -6.17
N SER A 329 15.02 32.04 -6.59
CA SER A 329 14.58 33.28 -5.92
C SER A 329 13.05 33.47 -5.95
N ASP A 330 12.37 32.80 -6.86
CA ASP A 330 10.90 32.70 -6.94
C ASP A 330 10.31 31.66 -5.96
N GLY A 331 11.14 31.00 -5.16
CA GLY A 331 10.77 29.94 -4.22
C GLY A 331 10.49 28.59 -4.87
N ALA A 332 10.71 28.43 -6.18
CA ALA A 332 10.51 27.16 -6.88
C ALA A 332 11.62 26.16 -6.55
N ILE A 333 11.23 24.92 -6.22
CA ILE A 333 12.15 23.81 -5.99
C ILE A 333 12.52 23.17 -7.34
N ARG A 334 13.81 22.97 -7.59
CA ARG A 334 14.35 22.42 -8.84
C ARG A 334 15.56 21.52 -8.57
N ASN A 335 16.02 20.80 -9.59
CA ASN A 335 17.22 19.95 -9.54
C ASN A 335 17.20 18.97 -8.35
N VAL A 336 16.03 18.37 -8.08
CA VAL A 336 15.89 17.41 -6.99
C VAL A 336 16.68 16.15 -7.33
N ALA A 337 17.46 15.66 -6.38
CA ALA A 337 18.27 14.46 -6.50
C ALA A 337 18.07 13.58 -5.25
N VAL A 338 17.77 12.30 -5.45
CA VAL A 338 17.70 11.33 -4.35
C VAL A 338 19.12 10.94 -3.95
N LEU A 339 19.56 11.35 -2.76
CA LEU A 339 20.90 11.04 -2.25
C LEU A 339 20.95 9.67 -1.59
N SER A 340 19.88 9.30 -0.89
CA SER A 340 19.71 7.99 -0.28
C SER A 340 18.25 7.78 0.09
N ALA A 341 17.75 6.56 0.00
CA ALA A 341 16.40 6.22 0.43
C ALA A 341 16.37 4.79 0.99
N GLN A 342 15.50 4.56 1.97
CA GLN A 342 15.27 3.25 2.57
C GLN A 342 13.80 3.04 2.89
N PRO A 343 13.33 1.78 2.90
CA PRO A 343 14.04 0.55 2.49
C PRO A 343 14.27 0.39 0.97
N SER A 344 13.69 1.25 0.14
CA SER A 344 13.70 1.10 -1.32
C SER A 344 13.82 2.44 -2.06
N GLU A 345 14.10 2.36 -3.35
CA GLU A 345 14.10 3.52 -4.25
C GLU A 345 12.73 4.20 -4.37
N GLU A 346 11.63 3.49 -4.12
CA GLU A 346 10.27 4.03 -4.18
C GLU A 346 10.00 5.09 -3.10
N PHE A 347 10.68 5.02 -1.94
CA PHE A 347 10.66 6.10 -0.95
C PHE A 347 11.39 7.34 -1.45
N GLY A 348 12.44 7.17 -2.24
CA GLY A 348 13.15 8.26 -2.91
C GLY A 348 12.24 9.00 -3.89
N ALA A 349 11.59 8.26 -4.79
CA ALA A 349 10.65 8.81 -5.76
C ALA A 349 9.46 9.51 -5.08
N ALA A 350 8.93 8.93 -4.00
CA ALA A 350 7.86 9.57 -3.24
C ALA A 350 8.33 10.85 -2.52
N GLY A 351 9.54 10.84 -1.98
CA GLY A 351 10.13 12.03 -1.36
C GLY A 351 10.32 13.16 -2.37
N GLU A 352 10.82 12.84 -3.56
CA GLU A 352 10.94 13.80 -4.67
C GLU A 352 9.58 14.39 -5.03
N ALA A 353 8.54 13.56 -5.21
CA ALA A 353 7.19 14.02 -5.50
C ALA A 353 6.62 14.95 -4.40
N VAL A 354 6.93 14.69 -3.13
CA VAL A 354 6.56 15.56 -2.00
C VAL A 354 7.24 16.92 -2.13
N LEU A 355 8.54 16.99 -2.41
CA LEU A 355 9.24 18.26 -2.60
C LEU A 355 8.73 19.03 -3.82
N LEU A 356 8.54 18.37 -4.96
CA LEU A 356 8.08 19.00 -6.20
C LEU A 356 6.64 19.54 -6.11
N SER A 357 5.84 19.04 -5.16
CA SER A 357 4.50 19.57 -4.90
C SER A 357 4.49 20.89 -4.11
N ALA A 358 5.64 21.31 -3.57
CA ALA A 358 5.76 22.44 -2.67
C ALA A 358 6.43 23.65 -3.34
N ARG A 359 6.27 24.81 -2.71
CA ARG A 359 6.95 26.05 -3.09
C ARG A 359 7.24 26.90 -1.85
N PHE A 360 8.45 27.43 -1.75
CA PHE A 360 8.81 28.38 -0.71
C PHE A 360 8.31 29.79 -1.06
N GLU A 361 8.23 30.67 -0.06
CA GLU A 361 8.09 32.10 -0.30
C GLU A 361 9.30 32.62 -1.12
N PRO A 362 9.09 33.57 -2.04
CA PRO A 362 10.18 34.17 -2.79
C PRO A 362 11.22 34.81 -1.86
N ALA A 363 12.49 34.66 -2.22
CA ALA A 363 13.63 35.21 -1.49
C ALA A 363 14.54 36.02 -2.41
N LYS A 364 15.33 36.94 -1.84
CA LYS A 364 16.26 37.76 -2.64
C LYS A 364 17.35 36.94 -3.31
N GLU A 365 17.73 35.81 -2.71
CA GLU A 365 18.83 34.96 -3.14
C GLU A 365 18.32 33.54 -3.39
N ALA A 366 18.74 32.96 -4.50
CA ALA A 366 18.56 31.53 -4.75
C ALA A 366 19.49 30.72 -3.85
N GLN A 367 19.05 29.52 -3.47
CA GLN A 367 19.85 28.58 -2.69
C GLN A 367 20.14 27.34 -3.52
N THR A 368 21.35 26.82 -3.43
CA THR A 368 21.78 25.65 -4.18
C THR A 368 22.25 24.55 -3.24
N ARG A 369 22.10 23.30 -3.67
CA ARG A 369 22.52 22.10 -2.93
C ARG A 369 21.95 22.03 -1.51
N CYS A 370 20.69 22.37 -1.37
CA CYS A 370 19.93 22.15 -0.15
C CYS A 370 19.77 20.66 0.13
N ILE A 371 19.78 20.26 1.40
CA ILE A 371 19.49 18.89 1.83
C ILE A 371 18.31 18.83 2.79
N GLU A 372 17.40 17.88 2.55
CA GLU A 372 16.28 17.60 3.43
C GLU A 372 16.08 16.09 3.57
N ARG A 373 15.66 15.65 4.77
CA ARG A 373 15.25 14.27 5.01
C ARG A 373 13.74 14.23 5.21
N ILE A 374 13.08 13.43 4.38
CA ILE A 374 11.65 13.11 4.51
C ILE A 374 11.53 11.76 5.20
N THR A 375 10.76 11.71 6.28
CA THR A 375 10.46 10.48 7.01
C THR A 375 9.00 10.10 6.82
N PHE A 376 8.77 8.85 6.44
CA PHE A 376 7.47 8.26 6.23
C PHE A 376 7.15 7.35 7.41
N SER A 377 6.35 7.87 8.35
CA SER A 377 5.96 7.16 9.57
C SER A 377 4.47 6.89 9.62
N LEU A 378 4.09 5.81 10.30
CA LEU A 378 2.72 5.38 10.48
C LEU A 378 2.31 5.64 11.92
N ASP A 379 1.96 6.89 12.20
CA ASP A 379 1.57 7.31 13.55
C ASP A 379 0.20 6.71 13.91
N ARG A 380 0.20 5.55 14.59
CA ARG A 380 -1.03 4.83 14.96
C ARG A 380 -1.61 5.30 16.30
N ASN A 381 -0.87 6.04 17.12
CA ASN A 381 -1.32 6.49 18.45
C ASN A 381 -2.36 7.61 18.44
N LYS A 382 -2.61 8.28 17.31
CA LYS A 382 -3.59 9.39 17.26
C LYS A 382 -5.04 8.94 16.97
N ARG A 383 -5.23 7.75 16.36
CA ARG A 383 -6.58 7.25 16.02
C ARG A 383 -7.43 6.82 17.22
N ASP A 384 -6.80 6.52 18.35
CA ASP A 384 -7.51 6.13 19.57
C ASP A 384 -7.98 7.36 20.39
N MET A 385 -7.51 8.57 20.07
CA MET A 385 -7.97 9.82 20.71
C MET A 385 -9.13 10.51 19.98
N ASP A 386 -9.26 10.32 18.67
CA ASP A 386 -10.29 10.98 17.86
C ASP A 386 -11.62 10.19 17.82
N THR A 387 -11.71 9.08 18.55
CA THR A 387 -12.95 8.29 18.71
C THR A 387 -13.59 8.43 20.10
N GLU A 388 -13.04 9.30 20.95
CA GLU A 388 -13.59 9.69 22.26
C GLU A 388 -13.92 11.20 22.30
N SER A 389 -14.55 11.74 21.26
CA SER A 389 -15.15 13.08 21.29
C SER A 389 -16.56 13.09 20.72
#